data_AF-A0A0R3FNU8-F1
#
_entry.id   AF-A0A0R3FNU8-F1
#
_cell.length_a   1.000
_cell.length_b   1.000
_cell.length_c   1.000
_cell.angle_alpha   90.00
_cell.angle_beta   90.00
_cell.angle_gamma   90.00
#
_symmetry.space_group_name_H-M   'P 1'
#
loop_
_entity.id
_entity.type
_entity.pdbx_description
1 polymer ?
#
loop_
_entity_poly.entity_id
_entity_poly.type
_entity_poly.pdbx_seq_one_letter_code
_entity_poly.pdbx_strand_id
1 'polypeptide(L)'
;MKHYKVIGAVAAATIAVGLSACSSSDTDSELDQKGRFPMEEPCQHSSAPDPYDLRLGSTLKTDDHCTVMLTSEPGAGVSPEQARRIVYDARRKAEGAEWRIANLVTLGTRTIDAAPADHRTALIERFRGRVAEQVYRANQDQAGSGLALGGKPQPGFEIRWVQK
;
A
#
# COMPACT_ATOMS: atom_id res chain seq x y z
N MET A 1 -55.87 -1.39 -45.24
CA MET A 1 -56.61 -0.18 -44.82
C MET A 1 -56.33 0.10 -43.36
N LYS A 2 -56.02 1.37 -43.06
CA LYS A 2 -56.23 2.09 -41.78
C LYS A 2 -55.23 1.89 -40.64
N HIS A 3 -54.51 2.99 -40.39
CA HIS A 3 -53.77 3.34 -39.18
C HIS A 3 -54.67 3.42 -37.95
N TYR A 4 -54.12 3.07 -36.79
CA TYR A 4 -54.57 3.61 -35.50
C TYR A 4 -53.35 3.95 -34.62
N LYS A 5 -53.18 5.25 -34.37
CA LYS A 5 -52.36 5.82 -33.30
C LYS A 5 -53.25 6.02 -32.07
N VAL A 6 -52.81 5.54 -30.90
CA VAL A 6 -53.22 5.98 -29.55
C VAL A 6 -52.04 5.61 -28.62
N ILE A 7 -51.08 6.50 -28.33
CA ILE A 7 -50.94 7.38 -27.14
C ILE A 7 -51.47 6.76 -25.84
N GLY A 8 -50.54 6.37 -24.95
CA GLY A 8 -50.82 6.06 -23.55
C GLY A 8 -49.55 6.21 -22.71
N ALA A 9 -49.45 7.33 -22.00
CA ALA A 9 -48.39 7.61 -21.04
C ALA A 9 -48.62 6.78 -19.76
N VAL A 10 -47.58 6.10 -19.27
CA VAL A 10 -47.50 5.65 -17.88
C VAL A 10 -46.10 5.96 -17.38
N ALA A 11 -46.05 6.85 -16.40
CA ALA A 11 -44.86 7.27 -15.68
C ALA A 11 -44.27 6.10 -14.90
N ALA A 12 -43.00 5.79 -15.14
CA ALA A 12 -42.17 5.07 -14.19
C ALA A 12 -41.12 6.06 -13.67
N ALA A 13 -41.44 6.70 -12.56
CA ALA A 13 -40.50 7.47 -11.78
C ALA A 13 -39.44 6.52 -11.22
N THR A 14 -38.32 6.39 -11.93
CA THR A 14 -37.10 5.83 -11.35
C THR A 14 -36.50 6.92 -10.46
N ILE A 15 -36.61 6.70 -9.16
CA ILE A 15 -35.85 7.44 -8.16
C ILE A 15 -34.39 7.04 -8.42
N ALA A 16 -33.71 7.79 -9.28
CA ALA A 16 -32.27 7.79 -9.37
C ALA A 16 -31.77 8.29 -8.02
N VAL A 17 -31.32 7.37 -7.18
CA VAL A 17 -30.58 7.70 -5.97
C VAL A 17 -29.32 8.41 -6.45
N GLY A 18 -29.26 9.72 -6.25
CA GLY A 18 -28.14 10.54 -6.62
C GLY A 18 -26.90 10.13 -5.84
N LEU A 19 -26.07 9.28 -6.41
CA LEU A 19 -24.62 9.32 -6.19
C LEU A 19 -24.04 10.39 -7.13
N SER A 20 -24.30 11.66 -6.79
CA SER A 20 -23.59 12.78 -7.38
C SER A 20 -22.28 12.99 -6.62
N ALA A 21 -21.19 12.37 -7.12
CA ALA A 21 -19.82 12.92 -7.10
C ALA A 21 -18.82 11.89 -7.65
N CYS A 22 -18.78 11.72 -8.97
CA CYS A 22 -17.58 11.41 -9.74
C CYS A 22 -17.77 12.05 -11.12
N SER A 23 -17.84 13.38 -11.14
CA SER A 23 -17.75 14.18 -12.35
C SER A 23 -16.27 14.32 -12.69
N SER A 24 -15.90 13.70 -13.80
CA SER A 24 -14.72 13.90 -14.63
C SER A 24 -13.77 15.03 -14.22
N SER A 25 -12.60 14.64 -13.74
CA SER A 25 -11.38 15.25 -14.28
C SER A 25 -10.51 14.09 -14.74
N ASP A 26 -10.43 13.93 -16.06
CA ASP A 26 -9.26 13.41 -16.72
C ASP A 26 -8.07 14.22 -16.22
N THR A 27 -7.49 13.73 -15.14
CA THR A 27 -6.07 13.91 -14.90
C THR A 27 -5.58 12.49 -14.87
N ASP A 28 -5.10 12.06 -16.04
CA ASP A 28 -4.05 11.07 -16.14
C ASP A 28 -3.07 11.31 -14.99
N SER A 29 -3.25 10.59 -13.89
CA SER A 29 -2.12 10.12 -13.13
C SER A 29 -1.65 8.85 -13.83
N GLU A 30 -1.33 8.96 -15.12
CA GLU A 30 -0.02 8.52 -15.57
C GLU A 30 0.98 9.19 -14.63
N LEU A 31 1.15 8.62 -13.42
CA LEU A 31 2.44 8.63 -12.76
C LEU A 31 3.37 8.08 -13.81
N ASP A 32 3.99 9.00 -14.55
CA ASP A 32 4.89 8.82 -15.67
C ASP A 32 5.48 7.41 -15.59
N GLN A 33 4.89 6.44 -16.33
CA GLN A 33 5.26 5.00 -16.25
C GLN A 33 6.70 4.75 -16.75
N LYS A 34 7.47 5.82 -16.92
CA LYS A 34 8.89 5.92 -17.28
C LYS A 34 9.82 5.68 -16.09
N GLY A 35 9.38 4.94 -15.08
CA GLY A 35 10.30 4.35 -14.11
C GLY A 35 11.12 3.24 -14.76
N ARG A 36 12.36 3.04 -14.31
CA ARG A 36 13.19 1.91 -14.80
C ARG A 36 12.55 0.56 -14.45
N PHE A 37 11.75 0.54 -13.39
CA PHE A 37 10.93 -0.59 -12.99
C PHE A 37 9.48 -0.13 -12.89
N PRO A 38 8.64 -0.30 -13.93
CA PRO A 38 7.26 0.19 -13.92
C PRO A 38 6.49 -0.37 -12.73
N MET A 39 5.47 0.35 -12.25
CA MET A 39 4.64 -0.11 -11.13
C MET A 39 3.95 -1.43 -11.47
N GLU A 40 3.74 -2.26 -10.46
CA GLU A 40 2.89 -3.46 -10.60
C GLU A 40 1.42 -3.03 -10.57
N GLU A 41 0.58 -3.54 -11.47
CA GLU A 41 -0.86 -3.23 -11.47
C GLU A 41 -1.71 -4.47 -11.12
N PRO A 42 -2.77 -4.33 -10.30
CA PRO A 42 -3.13 -3.15 -9.51
C PRO A 42 -2.25 -3.02 -8.25
N CYS A 43 -1.80 -1.79 -7.94
CA CYS A 43 -1.14 -1.49 -6.67
C CYS A 43 -2.06 -0.70 -5.76
N GLN A 44 -2.31 -1.19 -4.54
CA GLN A 44 -3.19 -0.55 -3.58
C GLN A 44 -2.58 -0.55 -2.19
N HIS A 45 -2.53 0.63 -1.58
CA HIS A 45 -1.93 0.85 -0.27
C HIS A 45 -2.80 0.27 0.84
N SER A 46 -2.18 -0.47 1.78
CA SER A 46 -2.90 -0.95 2.97
C SER A 46 -2.77 0.08 4.09
N SER A 47 -3.88 0.68 4.50
CA SER A 47 -3.92 1.61 5.62
C SER A 47 -4.98 1.22 6.65
N ALA A 48 -4.74 1.60 7.90
CA ALA A 48 -5.66 1.40 9.00
C ALA A 48 -5.79 2.73 9.78
N PRO A 49 -7.01 3.13 10.17
CA PRO A 49 -7.22 4.27 11.06
C PRO A 49 -6.40 4.12 12.35
N ASP A 50 -5.72 5.19 12.75
CA ASP A 50 -4.81 5.19 13.89
C ASP A 50 -5.19 6.28 14.92
N PRO A 51 -6.34 6.13 15.62
CA PRO A 51 -6.85 7.14 16.55
C PRO A 51 -5.97 7.32 17.80
N TYR A 52 -5.08 6.37 18.08
CA TYR A 52 -4.20 6.37 19.25
C TYR A 52 -2.75 6.77 18.90
N ASP A 53 -2.51 7.17 17.65
CA ASP A 53 -1.19 7.56 17.19
C ASP A 53 -0.12 6.47 17.48
N LEU A 54 -0.45 5.23 17.12
CA LEU A 54 0.41 4.06 17.30
C LEU A 54 1.61 4.09 16.34
N ARG A 55 1.49 4.79 15.21
CA ARG A 55 2.58 5.09 14.27
C ARG A 55 3.40 6.32 14.65
N LEU A 56 3.12 7.00 15.77
CA LEU A 56 3.82 8.24 16.16
C LEU A 56 3.84 9.29 15.03
N GLY A 57 2.70 9.47 14.38
CA GLY A 57 2.47 10.40 13.30
C GLY A 57 3.33 10.13 12.09
N SER A 58 4.03 11.16 11.63
CA SER A 58 4.88 11.11 10.44
C SER A 58 6.28 10.54 10.69
N THR A 59 6.61 10.15 11.92
CA THR A 59 7.97 9.72 12.29
C THR A 59 8.26 8.27 11.93
N LEU A 60 7.27 7.37 12.02
CA LEU A 60 7.40 5.98 11.61
C LEU A 60 6.76 5.76 10.24
N LYS A 61 7.54 6.03 9.18
CA LYS A 61 7.13 5.77 7.80
C LYS A 61 7.88 4.58 7.22
N THR A 62 7.16 3.82 6.43
CA THR A 62 7.70 2.92 5.42
C THR A 62 7.61 3.61 4.07
N ASP A 63 8.49 3.27 3.14
CA ASP A 63 8.29 3.71 1.76
C ASP A 63 7.08 3.01 1.17
N ASP A 64 6.48 3.65 0.17
CA ASP A 64 5.29 3.13 -0.51
C ASP A 64 5.65 1.97 -1.43
N HIS A 65 5.09 0.79 -1.15
CA HIS A 65 5.41 -0.44 -1.90
C HIS A 65 5.14 -0.31 -3.39
N CYS A 66 4.21 0.56 -3.82
CA CYS A 66 3.94 0.80 -5.23
C CYS A 66 5.11 1.47 -5.94
N THR A 67 5.83 2.34 -5.23
CA THR A 67 6.88 3.18 -5.79
C THR A 67 8.29 2.76 -5.36
N VAL A 68 8.43 1.73 -4.51
CA VAL A 68 9.72 1.14 -4.14
C VAL A 68 10.55 0.87 -5.41
N MET A 69 11.72 1.52 -5.44
CA MET A 69 12.74 1.41 -6.49
C MET A 69 12.29 1.79 -7.91
N LEU A 70 11.17 2.50 -8.07
CA LEU A 70 10.62 2.92 -9.38
C LEU A 70 11.69 3.57 -10.29
N THR A 71 12.52 4.44 -9.73
CA THR A 71 13.57 5.20 -10.44
C THR A 71 15.00 4.74 -10.13
N SER A 72 15.17 3.65 -9.39
CA SER A 72 16.51 3.18 -8.98
C SER A 72 17.32 2.63 -10.16
N GLU A 73 18.64 2.81 -10.10
CA GLU A 73 19.56 2.29 -11.10
C GLU A 73 20.30 1.05 -10.57
N PRO A 74 20.33 -0.07 -11.32
CA PRO A 74 21.15 -1.21 -10.94
C PRO A 74 22.63 -0.87 -10.93
N GLY A 75 23.34 -1.32 -9.90
CA GLY A 75 24.79 -1.18 -9.81
C GLY A 75 25.55 -2.12 -10.75
N ALA A 76 26.86 -1.89 -10.83
CA ALA A 76 27.74 -2.75 -11.62
C ALA A 76 27.62 -4.23 -11.22
N GLY A 77 27.54 -5.12 -12.22
CA GLY A 77 27.41 -6.56 -12.00
C GLY A 77 25.99 -7.06 -11.73
N VAL A 78 24.98 -6.18 -11.64
CA VAL A 78 23.58 -6.57 -11.54
C VAL A 78 22.97 -6.62 -12.95
N SER A 79 22.64 -7.81 -13.43
CA SER A 79 21.98 -7.96 -14.73
C SER A 79 20.56 -7.37 -14.71
N PRO A 80 19.99 -6.99 -15.87
CA PRO A 80 18.60 -6.53 -15.94
C PRO A 80 17.59 -7.54 -15.37
N GLU A 81 17.83 -8.83 -15.54
CA GLU A 81 17.00 -9.92 -14.98
C GLU A 81 17.09 -9.94 -13.45
N GLN A 82 18.31 -9.85 -12.92
CA GLN A 82 18.54 -9.86 -11.48
C GLN A 82 17.95 -8.61 -10.83
N ALA A 83 18.10 -7.44 -11.46
CA ALA A 83 17.52 -6.19 -10.98
C ALA A 83 16.00 -6.27 -10.89
N ARG A 84 15.33 -6.79 -11.94
CA ARG A 84 13.87 -7.01 -11.93
C ARG A 84 13.42 -7.91 -10.77
N ARG A 85 14.14 -9.01 -10.52
CA ARG A 85 13.84 -9.91 -9.40
C ARG A 85 14.02 -9.24 -8.04
N ILE A 86 15.07 -8.44 -7.86
CA ILE A 86 15.31 -7.69 -6.61
C ILE A 86 14.19 -6.68 -6.37
N VAL A 87 13.80 -5.92 -7.40
CA VAL A 87 12.75 -4.90 -7.27
C VAL A 87 11.40 -5.55 -6.99
N TYR A 88 11.05 -6.62 -7.69
CA TYR A 88 9.82 -7.37 -7.43
C TYR A 88 9.79 -7.89 -5.98
N ASP A 89 10.87 -8.51 -5.51
CA ASP A 89 10.99 -8.98 -4.14
C ASP A 89 10.89 -7.86 -3.10
N ALA A 90 11.55 -6.72 -3.35
CA ALA A 90 11.47 -5.54 -2.49
C ALA A 90 10.04 -5.03 -2.35
N ARG A 91 9.29 -4.97 -3.45
CA ARG A 91 7.87 -4.54 -3.45
C ARG A 91 6.98 -5.52 -2.69
N ARG A 92 7.17 -6.84 -2.89
CA ARG A 92 6.43 -7.87 -2.11
C ARG A 92 6.76 -7.81 -0.61
N LYS A 93 8.01 -7.52 -0.25
CA LYS A 93 8.42 -7.29 1.16
C LYS A 93 7.73 -6.06 1.75
N ALA A 94 7.74 -4.94 1.02
CA ALA A 94 7.13 -3.68 1.44
C ALA A 94 5.59 -3.81 1.58
N GLU A 95 4.91 -4.42 0.61
CA GLU A 95 3.47 -4.70 0.70
C GLU A 95 3.13 -5.57 1.92
N GLY A 96 3.92 -6.64 2.13
CA GLY A 96 3.75 -7.48 3.30
C GLY A 96 3.98 -6.73 4.61
N ALA A 97 4.90 -5.77 4.64
CA ALA A 97 5.14 -4.91 5.80
C ALA A 97 3.97 -3.97 6.06
N GLU A 98 3.46 -3.29 5.02
CA GLU A 98 2.27 -2.44 5.12
C GLU A 98 1.09 -3.20 5.72
N TRP A 99 0.80 -4.40 5.20
CA TRP A 99 -0.25 -5.27 5.74
C TRP A 99 -0.03 -5.64 7.21
N ARG A 100 1.19 -6.02 7.59
CA ARG A 100 1.52 -6.34 8.99
C ARG A 100 1.30 -5.15 9.91
N ILE A 101 1.75 -3.96 9.49
CA ILE A 101 1.61 -2.73 10.27
C ILE A 101 0.13 -2.32 10.38
N ALA A 102 -0.62 -2.33 9.28
CA ALA A 102 -2.06 -2.02 9.27
C ALA A 102 -2.87 -2.98 10.15
N ASN A 103 -2.58 -4.28 10.08
CA ASN A 103 -3.20 -5.28 10.94
C ASN A 103 -2.83 -5.09 12.42
N LEU A 104 -1.58 -4.74 12.70
CA LEU A 104 -1.13 -4.49 14.06
C LEU A 104 -1.78 -3.24 14.67
N VAL A 105 -1.91 -2.16 13.88
CA VAL A 105 -2.65 -0.96 14.30
C VAL A 105 -4.12 -1.29 14.54
N THR A 106 -4.76 -2.02 13.64
CA THR A 106 -6.16 -2.47 13.81
C THR A 106 -6.35 -3.29 15.08
N LEU A 107 -5.45 -4.25 15.34
CA LEU A 107 -5.45 -5.05 16.56
C LEU A 107 -5.23 -4.17 17.80
N GLY A 108 -4.28 -3.24 17.73
CA GLY A 108 -3.98 -2.29 18.80
C GLY A 108 -5.19 -1.46 19.18
N THR A 109 -5.80 -0.79 18.21
CA THR A 109 -7.01 0.02 18.37
C THR A 109 -8.13 -0.79 19.05
N ARG A 110 -8.47 -1.98 18.51
CA ARG A 110 -9.50 -2.84 19.10
C ARG A 110 -9.17 -3.26 20.53
N THR A 111 -7.91 -3.55 20.81
CA THR A 111 -7.45 -3.96 22.15
C THR A 111 -7.55 -2.80 23.15
N ILE A 112 -7.16 -1.60 22.75
CA ILE A 112 -7.20 -0.39 23.58
C ILE A 112 -8.65 0.02 23.85
N ASP A 113 -9.51 -0.02 22.83
CA ASP A 113 -10.93 0.31 22.96
C ASP A 113 -11.65 -0.58 23.98
N ALA A 114 -11.35 -1.89 23.94
CA ALA A 114 -11.92 -2.88 24.84
C ALA A 114 -11.34 -2.85 26.27
N ALA A 115 -10.27 -2.08 26.51
CA ALA A 115 -9.57 -2.06 27.80
C ALA A 115 -10.18 -1.06 28.79
N PRO A 116 -10.12 -1.38 30.11
CA PRO A 116 -10.35 -0.42 31.19
C PRO A 116 -9.46 0.82 31.05
N ALA A 117 -9.97 1.98 31.46
CA ALA A 117 -9.31 3.28 31.25
C ALA A 117 -7.90 3.35 31.85
N ASP A 118 -7.69 2.76 33.02
CA ASP A 118 -6.43 2.68 33.74
C ASP A 118 -5.37 1.79 33.05
N HIS A 119 -5.77 0.93 32.12
CA HIS A 119 -4.86 0.09 31.32
C HIS A 119 -4.53 0.65 29.93
N ARG A 120 -5.28 1.67 29.45
CA ARG A 120 -5.16 2.15 28.07
C ARG A 120 -3.77 2.71 27.76
N THR A 121 -3.21 3.53 28.64
CA THR A 121 -1.87 4.14 28.42
C THR A 121 -0.79 3.08 28.25
N ALA A 122 -0.78 2.05 29.10
CA ALA A 122 0.20 0.96 29.00
C ALA A 122 0.04 0.15 27.71
N LEU A 123 -1.20 -0.04 27.23
CA LEU A 123 -1.47 -0.70 25.96
C LEU A 123 -1.03 0.15 24.76
N ILE A 124 -1.31 1.45 24.77
CA ILE A 124 -0.86 2.39 23.73
C ILE A 124 0.65 2.32 23.56
N GLU A 125 1.41 2.45 24.66
CA GLU A 125 2.88 2.38 24.61
C GLU A 125 3.39 1.02 24.12
N ARG A 126 2.76 -0.07 24.56
CA ARG A 126 3.11 -1.42 24.08
C ARG A 126 2.90 -1.54 22.57
N PHE A 127 1.77 -1.09 22.05
CA PHE A 127 1.48 -1.20 20.62
C PHE A 127 2.33 -0.25 19.78
N ARG A 128 2.64 0.95 20.28
CA ARG A 128 3.65 1.85 19.67
C ARG A 128 4.99 1.15 19.50
N GLY A 129 5.51 0.52 20.55
CA GLY A 129 6.77 -0.23 20.48
C GLY A 129 6.74 -1.34 19.42
N ARG A 130 5.64 -2.09 19.34
CA ARG A 130 5.48 -3.16 18.34
C ARG A 130 5.37 -2.62 16.91
N VAL A 131 4.66 -1.50 16.71
CA VAL A 131 4.55 -0.85 15.40
C VAL A 131 5.91 -0.30 14.97
N ALA A 132 6.63 0.36 15.87
CA ALA A 132 7.99 0.86 15.62
C ALA A 132 8.95 -0.28 15.23
N GLU A 133 8.87 -1.44 15.89
CA GLU A 133 9.66 -2.61 15.54
C GLU A 133 9.33 -3.13 14.12
N GLN A 134 8.06 -3.17 13.73
CA GLN A 134 7.66 -3.60 12.39
C GLN A 134 8.15 -2.62 11.31
N VAL A 135 8.04 -1.32 11.56
CA VAL A 135 8.55 -0.27 10.66
C VAL A 135 10.07 -0.37 10.53
N TYR A 136 10.78 -0.54 11.64
CA TYR A 136 12.23 -0.73 11.61
C TYR A 136 12.64 -1.94 10.76
N ARG A 137 11.97 -3.08 10.96
CA ARG A 137 12.23 -4.30 10.15
C ARG A 137 11.95 -4.07 8.67
N ALA A 138 10.86 -3.39 8.33
CA ALA A 138 10.53 -3.04 6.95
C ALA A 138 11.61 -2.18 6.29
N ASN A 139 12.11 -1.17 7.01
CA ASN A 139 13.16 -0.28 6.52
C ASN A 139 14.51 -1.01 6.37
N GLN A 140 14.80 -1.99 7.24
CA GLN A 140 15.98 -2.86 7.09
C GLN A 140 15.87 -3.76 5.86
N ASP A 141 14.72 -4.39 5.64
CA ASP A 141 14.47 -5.21 4.44
C ASP A 141 14.66 -4.38 3.16
N GLN A 142 14.13 -3.14 3.16
CA GLN A 142 14.26 -2.23 2.05
C GLN A 142 15.70 -1.75 1.81
N ALA A 143 16.42 -1.39 2.87
CA ALA A 143 17.84 -1.04 2.78
C ALA A 143 18.66 -2.21 2.22
N GLY A 144 18.38 -3.44 2.67
CA GLY A 144 19.00 -4.66 2.16
C GLY A 144 18.75 -4.87 0.67
N SER A 145 17.50 -4.71 0.22
CA SER A 145 17.16 -4.80 -1.20
C SER A 145 17.81 -3.68 -2.03
N GLY A 146 17.91 -2.46 -1.50
CA GLY A 146 18.56 -1.34 -2.18
C GLY A 146 20.07 -1.59 -2.38
N LEU A 147 20.73 -2.14 -1.36
CA LEU A 147 22.13 -2.54 -1.45
C LEU A 147 22.34 -3.68 -2.45
N ALA A 148 21.44 -4.67 -2.48
CA ALA A 148 21.47 -5.73 -3.47
C ALA A 148 21.29 -5.20 -4.90
N LEU A 149 20.34 -4.28 -5.12
CA LEU A 149 20.13 -3.63 -6.42
C LEU A 149 21.37 -2.82 -6.84
N GLY A 150 22.07 -2.22 -5.88
CA GLY A 150 23.34 -1.53 -6.09
C GLY A 150 24.56 -2.44 -6.30
N GLY A 151 24.38 -3.77 -6.40
CA GLY A 151 25.46 -4.74 -6.63
C GLY A 151 26.26 -5.10 -5.39
N LYS A 152 25.77 -4.79 -4.19
CA LYS A 152 26.43 -5.04 -2.90
C LYS A 152 25.48 -5.73 -1.91
N PRO A 153 24.96 -6.93 -2.22
CA PRO A 153 24.04 -7.63 -1.31
C PRO A 153 24.74 -7.89 0.03
N GLN A 154 24.03 -7.63 1.13
CA GLN A 154 24.52 -7.94 2.47
C GLN A 154 24.54 -9.47 2.70
N PRO A 155 25.38 -9.98 3.61
CA PRO A 155 25.33 -11.39 4.01
C PRO A 155 23.93 -11.80 4.43
N GLY A 156 23.44 -12.93 3.88
CA GLY A 156 22.09 -13.42 4.15
C GLY A 156 20.96 -12.71 3.37
N PHE A 157 21.28 -11.82 2.43
CA PHE A 157 20.27 -11.29 1.51
C PHE A 157 19.72 -12.41 0.62
N GLU A 158 18.40 -12.55 0.63
CA GLU A 158 17.68 -13.53 -0.17
C GLU A 158 16.48 -12.90 -0.87
N ILE A 159 16.32 -13.29 -2.14
CA ILE A 159 15.12 -13.07 -2.93
C ILE A 159 14.15 -14.19 -2.60
N ARG A 160 13.03 -13.84 -1.96
CA ARG A 160 11.97 -14.77 -1.54
C ARG A 160 10.82 -14.80 -2.54
N TRP A 161 10.58 -13.70 -3.24
CA TRP A 161 9.54 -13.59 -4.26
C TRP A 161 10.15 -13.37 -5.63
N VAL A 162 9.67 -14.11 -6.63
CA VAL A 162 10.02 -13.93 -8.04
C VAL A 162 8.75 -13.87 -8.86
N GLN A 163 8.73 -12.98 -9.86
CA GLN A 163 7.66 -12.94 -10.86
C GLN A 163 7.72 -14.25 -11.67
N LYS A 164 6.56 -14.88 -11.89
CA LYS A 164 6.45 -16.11 -12.67
C LYS A 164 6.59 -15.85 -14.17
#